data_AF-A0A4R7DWM2-F1
#
_entry.id   AF-A0A4R7DWM2-F1
#
_cell.length_a   1.000
_cell.length_b   1.000
_cell.length_c   1.000
_cell.angle_alpha   90.00
_cell.angle_beta   90.00
_cell.angle_gamma   90.00
#
_symmetry.space_group_name_H-M   'P 1'
#
loop_
_entity.id
_entity.type
_entity.pdbx_description
1 polymer ?
#
loop_
_entity_poly.entity_id
_entity_poly.type
_entity_poly.pdbx_seq_one_letter_code
_entity_poly.pdbx_strand_id
1 'polypeptide(L)'
;MTTKRDNSEAAMAEYLNALLLEEETVEFDNEPVKRLLEQAAPKIQAVAEEETVSLNREQDLLPLVSAKADDSYKEPEVETVTETEVETETVDLTTTETDIDTEVHTDTETEVETEVFEVSEPPEEPLPDAMSEYMEQDFQALFFKVAGLTLAVPLKSLGGIHQLGKISPLMGKPKWFRGIMTERDNKLQVVDTARWVMPEKCTPELEESLDYQYLITLNDSPWGLLCEELVTSEPLQPQSIQWRKETNNKRPWLAGVVRDRMCALLDVNALITLLDKGLGHIQQD
;
A
#
# COMPACT_ATOMS: atom_id res chain seq x y z
N MET A 1 29.91 -9.59 59.28
CA MET A 1 29.02 -9.11 58.19
C MET A 1 29.78 -8.69 56.92
N THR A 2 31.09 -8.98 56.80
CA THR A 2 31.94 -8.52 55.69
C THR A 2 32.18 -9.55 54.58
N THR A 3 32.06 -10.85 54.85
CA THR A 3 32.44 -11.93 53.91
C THR A 3 31.54 -12.12 52.68
N LYS A 4 30.32 -11.56 52.67
CA LYS A 4 29.38 -11.73 51.55
C LYS A 4 29.55 -10.71 50.43
N ARG A 5 30.22 -9.58 50.72
CA ARG A 5 30.45 -8.47 49.78
C ARG A 5 31.68 -8.74 48.90
N ASP A 6 32.73 -9.30 49.49
CA ASP A 6 33.96 -9.67 48.77
C ASP A 6 33.71 -10.75 47.71
N ASN A 7 32.77 -11.67 47.96
CA ASN A 7 32.47 -12.77 47.04
C ASN A 7 31.68 -12.32 45.80
N SER A 8 30.90 -11.24 45.88
CA SER A 8 30.22 -10.69 44.69
C SER A 8 31.14 -9.83 43.86
N GLU A 9 32.07 -9.10 44.49
CA GLU A 9 33.09 -8.32 43.77
C GLU A 9 34.07 -9.24 43.04
N ALA A 10 34.47 -10.36 43.64
CA ALA A 10 35.29 -11.38 42.97
C ALA A 10 34.57 -12.01 41.77
N ALA A 11 33.28 -12.34 41.91
CA ALA A 11 32.47 -12.90 40.82
C ALA A 11 32.25 -11.88 39.68
N MET A 12 32.05 -10.60 39.99
CA MET A 12 31.97 -9.54 38.99
C MET A 12 33.29 -9.32 38.27
N ALA A 13 34.42 -9.42 38.99
CA ALA A 13 35.74 -9.30 38.39
C ALA A 13 36.06 -10.47 37.46
N GLU A 14 35.73 -11.71 37.82
CA GLU A 14 35.86 -12.87 36.93
C GLU A 14 34.98 -12.74 35.69
N TYR A 15 33.73 -12.27 35.83
CA TYR A 15 32.83 -12.06 34.71
C TYR A 15 33.32 -10.95 33.76
N LEU A 16 33.81 -9.83 34.30
CA LEU A 16 34.41 -8.77 33.50
C LEU A 16 35.70 -9.21 32.81
N ASN A 17 36.51 -10.05 33.47
CA ASN A 17 37.74 -10.58 32.89
C ASN A 17 37.43 -11.60 31.77
N ALA A 18 36.39 -12.42 31.93
CA ALA A 18 35.90 -13.31 30.87
C ALA A 18 35.38 -12.53 29.65
N LEU A 19 34.64 -11.43 29.87
CA LEU A 19 34.18 -10.54 28.79
C LEU A 19 35.30 -9.77 28.10
N LEU A 20 36.39 -9.46 28.81
CA LEU A 20 37.56 -8.78 28.25
C LEU A 20 38.53 -9.72 27.51
N LEU A 21 38.47 -11.02 27.79
CA LEU A 21 39.29 -12.03 27.13
C LEU A 21 38.61 -12.66 25.89
N GLU A 22 37.30 -12.52 25.72
CA GLU A 22 36.57 -12.97 24.52
C GLU A 22 36.69 -11.97 23.36
N GLU A 23 37.92 -11.61 23.00
CA GLU A 23 38.25 -11.09 21.67
C GLU A 23 39.36 -11.98 21.06
N GLU A 24 39.19 -13.31 21.19
CA GLU A 24 39.97 -14.27 20.43
C GLU A 24 39.33 -14.41 19.05
N THR A 25 39.94 -13.75 18.06
CA THR A 25 39.63 -13.95 16.65
C THR A 25 39.77 -15.43 16.32
N VAL A 26 38.64 -16.13 16.22
CA VAL A 26 38.60 -17.48 15.68
C VAL A 26 38.99 -17.37 14.20
N GLU A 27 40.24 -17.66 13.87
CA GLU A 27 40.65 -17.91 12.50
C GLU A 27 39.89 -19.15 11.99
N PHE A 28 38.81 -18.89 11.26
CA PHE A 28 38.05 -19.93 10.61
C PHE A 28 38.90 -20.49 9.47
N ASP A 29 39.43 -21.71 9.65
CA ASP A 29 40.26 -22.36 8.63
C ASP A 29 39.40 -22.65 7.38
N ASN A 30 39.50 -21.76 6.39
CA ASN A 30 38.66 -21.75 5.19
C ASN A 30 39.19 -22.68 4.08
N GLU A 31 40.07 -23.64 4.38
CA GLU A 31 40.52 -24.68 3.45
C GLU A 31 39.38 -25.48 2.77
N PRO A 32 38.34 -25.96 3.48
CA PRO A 32 37.32 -26.79 2.86
C PRO A 32 36.45 -26.01 1.85
N VAL A 33 36.22 -24.72 2.10
CA VAL A 33 35.47 -23.83 1.19
C VAL A 33 36.28 -23.55 -0.08
N LYS A 34 37.61 -23.38 0.06
CA LYS A 34 38.52 -23.17 -1.07
C LYS A 34 38.56 -24.40 -1.99
N ARG A 35 38.56 -25.62 -1.43
CA ARG A 35 38.47 -26.88 -2.20
C ARG A 35 37.17 -27.01 -2.99
N LEU A 36 36.04 -26.57 -2.43
CA LEU A 36 34.74 -26.59 -3.14
C LEU A 36 34.73 -25.60 -4.33
N LEU A 37 35.32 -24.42 -4.17
CA LEU A 37 35.46 -23.43 -5.25
C LEU A 37 36.37 -23.94 -6.39
N GLU A 38 37.47 -24.61 -6.05
CA GLU A 38 38.42 -25.16 -7.03
C GLU A 38 37.84 -26.38 -7.78
N GLN A 39 37.00 -27.18 -7.12
CA GLN A 39 36.24 -28.27 -7.75
C GLN A 39 35.11 -27.78 -8.68
N ALA A 40 34.61 -26.56 -8.48
CA ALA A 40 33.59 -25.94 -9.34
C ALA A 40 34.18 -25.24 -10.58
N ALA A 41 35.48 -24.90 -10.56
CA ALA A 41 36.16 -24.18 -11.63
C ALA A 41 36.32 -24.90 -12.99
N PRO A 42 36.46 -26.25 -13.11
CA PRO A 42 36.75 -26.85 -14.41
C PRO A 42 35.52 -27.05 -15.30
N LYS A 43 34.36 -26.43 -15.00
CA LYS A 43 33.15 -26.50 -15.82
C LYS A 43 32.76 -25.20 -16.54
N ILE A 44 33.56 -24.14 -16.46
CA ILE A 44 33.32 -22.88 -17.19
C ILE A 44 34.23 -22.74 -18.43
N GLN A 45 35.24 -23.60 -18.58
CA GLN A 45 36.11 -23.68 -19.76
C GLN A 45 35.73 -24.86 -20.67
N ALA A 46 34.48 -24.88 -21.14
CA ALA A 46 34.04 -25.80 -22.19
C ALA A 46 32.91 -25.25 -23.09
N VAL A 47 32.66 -23.93 -23.08
CA VAL A 47 31.72 -23.26 -24.01
C VAL A 47 32.35 -21.96 -24.55
N ALA A 48 33.67 -21.97 -24.74
CA ALA A 48 34.42 -20.87 -25.32
C ALA A 48 35.29 -21.40 -26.47
N GLU A 49 34.63 -21.98 -27.48
CA GLU A 49 35.12 -22.17 -28.84
C GLU A 49 33.96 -22.77 -29.67
N GLU A 50 33.77 -22.28 -30.90
CA GLU A 50 32.55 -22.35 -31.76
C GLU A 50 31.50 -21.27 -31.38
N GLU A 51 31.49 -20.06 -31.96
CA GLU A 51 31.35 -19.75 -33.38
C GLU A 51 32.19 -18.52 -33.78
N THR A 52 33.00 -18.69 -34.83
CA THR A 52 33.59 -17.59 -35.60
C THR A 52 32.52 -17.00 -36.52
N VAL A 53 32.11 -15.75 -36.32
CA VAL A 53 31.44 -14.95 -37.36
C VAL A 53 32.24 -13.69 -37.61
N SER A 54 32.79 -13.62 -38.82
CA SER A 54 33.60 -12.52 -39.34
C SER A 54 32.82 -11.21 -39.44
N LEU A 55 33.41 -10.14 -38.93
CA LEU A 55 33.01 -8.75 -39.22
C LEU A 55 33.39 -8.42 -40.66
N ASN A 56 32.41 -8.47 -41.57
CA ASN A 56 32.50 -7.79 -42.87
C ASN A 56 31.67 -6.51 -42.86
N ARG A 57 32.36 -5.48 -43.33
CA ARG A 57 32.02 -4.06 -43.34
C ARG A 57 31.44 -3.70 -44.71
N GLU A 58 30.37 -2.90 -44.71
CA GLU A 58 29.88 -2.06 -45.82
C GLU A 58 29.44 -2.74 -47.14
N GLN A 59 28.12 -2.89 -47.31
CA GLN A 59 27.29 -2.93 -48.54
C GLN A 59 25.92 -3.47 -48.05
N ASP A 60 24.89 -2.67 -47.82
CA ASP A 60 24.07 -2.05 -48.85
C ASP A 60 23.38 -0.77 -48.34
N LEU A 61 23.54 0.29 -49.13
CA LEU A 61 22.82 1.55 -49.05
C LEU A 61 21.83 1.60 -50.23
N LEU A 62 20.56 1.90 -49.88
CA LEU A 62 19.50 2.56 -50.69
C LEU A 62 18.70 1.68 -51.69
N PRO A 63 17.44 2.04 -52.06
CA PRO A 63 16.85 3.39 -52.01
C PRO A 63 15.37 3.54 -51.59
N LEU A 64 15.04 4.80 -51.25
CA LEU A 64 13.70 5.38 -51.39
C LEU A 64 13.14 5.20 -52.82
N VAL A 65 11.87 4.82 -52.91
CA VAL A 65 10.94 5.11 -54.01
C VAL A 65 9.57 5.27 -53.32
N SER A 66 9.02 6.44 -53.04
CA SER A 66 8.52 7.50 -53.93
C SER A 66 7.71 6.98 -55.11
N ALA A 67 6.41 6.82 -54.90
CA ALA A 67 5.41 6.89 -55.96
C ALA A 67 4.45 8.04 -55.63
N LYS A 68 4.70 9.19 -56.26
CA LYS A 68 3.69 10.21 -56.62
C LYS A 68 2.94 9.68 -57.87
N ALA A 69 1.73 10.07 -58.27
CA ALA A 69 0.65 10.94 -57.81
C ALA A 69 -0.55 10.68 -58.77
N ASP A 70 -1.78 10.89 -58.33
CA ASP A 70 -2.92 11.42 -59.10
C ASP A 70 -4.05 11.60 -58.07
N ASP A 71 -4.27 12.81 -57.56
CA ASP A 71 -5.13 13.86 -58.13
C ASP A 71 -6.60 13.43 -58.27
N SER A 72 -7.39 13.77 -57.26
CA SER A 72 -8.78 14.19 -57.44
C SER A 72 -9.29 14.72 -56.12
N TYR A 73 -9.31 16.05 -56.03
CA TYR A 73 -10.15 16.81 -55.14
C TYR A 73 -11.60 16.27 -55.14
N LYS A 74 -12.20 16.19 -53.95
CA LYS A 74 -13.61 16.59 -53.75
C LYS A 74 -13.89 16.83 -52.27
N GLU A 75 -14.02 18.11 -51.98
CA GLU A 75 -14.85 18.69 -50.92
C GLU A 75 -16.29 18.16 -51.05
N PRO A 76 -17.00 17.98 -49.93
CA PRO A 76 -18.44 18.19 -49.95
C PRO A 76 -18.78 19.44 -49.15
N GLU A 77 -19.20 20.45 -49.90
CA GLU A 77 -20.07 21.52 -49.46
C GLU A 77 -21.38 20.98 -48.88
N VAL A 78 -21.96 21.87 -48.08
CA VAL A 78 -23.26 21.84 -47.43
C VAL A 78 -24.42 21.79 -48.44
N GLU A 79 -25.41 20.93 -48.20
CA GLU A 79 -26.83 21.18 -48.48
C GLU A 79 -27.63 20.56 -47.31
N THR A 80 -28.21 21.31 -46.36
CA THR A 80 -29.50 22.01 -46.41
C THR A 80 -30.62 21.31 -47.20
N VAL A 81 -31.50 20.64 -46.46
CA VAL A 81 -32.95 20.57 -46.72
C VAL A 81 -33.61 20.49 -45.33
N THR A 82 -34.02 21.63 -44.75
CA THR A 82 -35.43 22.11 -44.67
C THR A 82 -36.42 21.02 -44.27
N GLU A 83 -36.94 21.08 -43.05
CA GLU A 83 -38.12 21.88 -42.66
C GLU A 83 -39.39 21.03 -42.76
N THR A 84 -39.91 20.67 -41.60
CA THR A 84 -41.35 20.51 -41.42
C THR A 84 -41.66 21.06 -40.03
N GLU A 85 -42.05 22.33 -40.03
CA GLU A 85 -43.00 22.90 -39.08
C GLU A 85 -44.20 21.94 -38.94
N VAL A 86 -44.89 21.85 -37.81
CA VAL A 86 -46.00 22.76 -37.52
C VAL A 86 -46.49 22.46 -36.10
N GLU A 87 -46.42 23.51 -35.28
CA GLU A 87 -47.54 24.08 -34.51
C GLU A 87 -48.12 23.30 -33.30
N THR A 88 -47.71 23.80 -32.14
CA THR A 88 -48.52 24.16 -30.96
C THR A 88 -50.01 23.79 -30.94
N GLU A 89 -50.44 23.11 -29.87
CA GLU A 89 -51.60 23.59 -29.11
C GLU A 89 -51.53 23.17 -27.63
N THR A 90 -51.97 24.11 -26.81
CA THR A 90 -52.03 24.17 -25.35
C THR A 90 -53.23 23.40 -24.77
N VAL A 91 -53.34 23.43 -23.43
CA VAL A 91 -54.58 23.37 -22.60
C VAL A 91 -54.72 22.12 -21.72
N ASP A 92 -54.31 22.31 -20.46
CA ASP A 92 -55.07 22.16 -19.21
C ASP A 92 -55.71 20.83 -18.74
N LEU A 93 -55.51 20.66 -17.43
CA LEU A 93 -56.44 20.24 -16.39
C LEU A 93 -56.86 18.78 -16.25
N THR A 94 -56.83 18.43 -14.96
CA THR A 94 -57.78 17.60 -14.21
C THR A 94 -57.62 16.08 -14.23
N THR A 95 -57.23 15.61 -13.03
CA THR A 95 -58.00 14.67 -12.21
C THR A 95 -58.11 13.24 -12.73
N THR A 96 -57.51 12.33 -11.99
CA THR A 96 -58.06 10.99 -11.86
C THR A 96 -58.03 10.62 -10.39
N GLU A 97 -59.19 10.78 -9.77
CA GLU A 97 -59.59 10.12 -8.54
C GLU A 97 -59.60 8.60 -8.78
N THR A 98 -59.12 7.85 -7.80
CA THR A 98 -59.64 6.49 -7.59
C THR A 98 -59.78 6.29 -6.10
N ASP A 99 -61.03 6.45 -5.70
CA ASP A 99 -61.68 6.02 -4.48
C ASP A 99 -61.49 4.52 -4.23
N ILE A 100 -61.33 4.12 -2.96
CA ILE A 100 -62.13 3.10 -2.27
C ILE A 100 -61.71 3.08 -0.78
N ASP A 101 -62.60 3.68 0.02
CA ASP A 101 -63.20 3.22 1.29
C ASP A 101 -62.28 2.85 2.49
N THR A 102 -62.21 3.63 3.59
CA THR A 102 -63.14 3.77 4.76
C THR A 102 -63.34 2.43 5.50
N GLU A 103 -63.23 2.21 6.82
CA GLU A 103 -63.35 2.93 8.11
C GLU A 103 -62.32 2.32 9.13
N VAL A 104 -61.93 2.83 10.31
CA VAL A 104 -62.69 3.34 11.47
C VAL A 104 -61.75 4.10 12.43
N HIS A 105 -62.19 5.29 12.85
CA HIS A 105 -61.99 6.04 14.11
C HIS A 105 -60.95 5.60 15.16
N THR A 106 -60.22 6.57 15.75
CA THR A 106 -60.60 7.21 17.06
C THR A 106 -59.74 8.46 17.32
N ASP A 107 -60.39 9.55 17.72
CA ASP A 107 -59.88 10.86 18.11
C ASP A 107 -58.82 10.87 19.22
N THR A 108 -57.90 11.83 19.21
CA THR A 108 -57.61 12.74 20.35
C THR A 108 -56.72 13.91 19.89
N GLU A 109 -57.27 15.11 20.12
CA GLU A 109 -56.74 16.48 20.03
C GLU A 109 -55.58 16.76 21.00
N THR A 110 -54.56 17.53 20.61
CA THR A 110 -53.88 18.59 21.42
C THR A 110 -52.77 19.30 20.64
N GLU A 111 -52.81 20.63 20.68
CA GLU A 111 -51.89 21.63 20.12
C GLU A 111 -50.49 21.66 20.76
N VAL A 112 -49.49 21.92 19.90
CA VAL A 112 -48.36 22.88 20.02
C VAL A 112 -47.50 22.88 21.30
N GLU A 113 -46.24 22.43 21.16
CA GLU A 113 -45.09 23.20 21.69
C GLU A 113 -43.79 22.83 20.93
N THR A 114 -43.16 23.84 20.35
CA THR A 114 -41.85 23.80 19.68
C THR A 114 -40.73 23.54 20.70
N GLU A 115 -40.21 22.32 20.74
CA GLU A 115 -38.92 22.01 21.37
C GLU A 115 -37.80 22.06 20.34
N VAL A 116 -36.84 22.95 20.59
CA VAL A 116 -35.58 23.07 19.86
C VAL A 116 -34.74 21.85 20.23
N PHE A 117 -34.76 20.82 19.39
CA PHE A 117 -33.87 19.66 19.54
C PHE A 117 -32.45 20.09 19.17
N GLU A 118 -31.62 20.26 20.19
CA GLU A 118 -30.17 20.34 20.06
C GLU A 118 -29.71 18.99 19.49
N VAL A 119 -29.37 18.97 18.20
CA VAL A 119 -28.81 17.80 17.52
C VAL A 119 -27.41 17.59 18.08
N SER A 120 -27.33 16.84 19.17
CA SER A 120 -26.10 16.16 19.56
C SER A 120 -25.80 15.12 18.49
N GLU A 121 -24.66 15.28 17.80
CA GLU A 121 -24.13 14.23 16.93
C GLU A 121 -24.03 12.94 17.77
N PRO A 122 -24.62 11.82 17.30
CA PRO A 122 -24.52 10.57 18.02
C PRO A 122 -23.04 10.17 18.11
N PRO A 123 -22.59 9.60 19.24
CA PRO A 123 -21.27 8.99 19.34
C PRO A 123 -21.11 7.99 18.20
N GLU A 124 -20.11 8.20 17.35
CA GLU A 124 -19.75 7.28 16.28
C GLU A 124 -19.42 5.93 16.94
N GLU A 125 -20.34 4.96 16.83
CA GLU A 125 -20.11 3.62 17.36
C GLU A 125 -18.83 3.08 16.71
N PRO A 126 -17.86 2.56 17.49
CA PRO A 126 -16.65 2.02 16.91
C PRO A 126 -17.04 0.89 15.98
N LEU A 127 -16.70 1.06 14.70
CA LEU A 127 -16.79 0.00 13.70
C LEU A 127 -16.20 -1.28 14.32
N PRO A 128 -16.84 -2.45 14.11
CA PRO A 128 -16.34 -3.70 14.66
C PRO A 128 -14.85 -3.82 14.36
N ASP A 129 -14.05 -4.14 15.38
CA ASP A 129 -12.60 -4.26 15.22
C ASP A 129 -12.33 -5.34 14.18
N ALA A 130 -12.10 -4.90 12.93
CA ALA A 130 -11.94 -5.77 11.78
C ALA A 130 -10.73 -6.69 11.95
N MET A 131 -9.89 -6.43 12.95
CA MET A 131 -8.81 -7.33 13.31
C MET A 131 -9.29 -8.63 13.95
N SER A 132 -10.44 -8.63 14.64
CA SER A 132 -10.97 -9.80 15.36
C SER A 132 -11.14 -11.01 14.44
N GLU A 133 -11.62 -10.80 13.22
CA GLU A 133 -11.80 -11.87 12.23
C GLU A 133 -10.46 -12.55 11.88
N TYR A 134 -9.39 -11.76 11.73
CA TYR A 134 -8.04 -12.25 11.44
C TYR A 134 -7.37 -12.94 12.63
N MET A 135 -7.89 -12.76 13.84
CA MET A 135 -7.40 -13.43 15.06
C MET A 135 -8.05 -14.80 15.26
N GLU A 136 -9.21 -15.04 14.66
CA GLU A 136 -9.99 -16.28 14.81
C GLU A 136 -9.75 -17.28 13.68
N GLN A 137 -9.53 -16.79 12.46
CA GLN A 137 -9.47 -17.63 11.26
C GLN A 137 -8.18 -17.41 10.47
N ASP A 138 -7.79 -18.45 9.73
CA ASP A 138 -6.70 -18.36 8.77
C ASP A 138 -7.07 -17.40 7.63
N PHE A 139 -6.09 -16.62 7.19
CA PHE A 139 -6.29 -15.64 6.12
C PHE A 139 -5.09 -15.59 5.19
N GLN A 140 -5.30 -15.12 3.95
CA GLN A 140 -4.20 -14.85 3.04
C GLN A 140 -3.66 -13.44 3.30
N ALA A 141 -2.34 -13.29 3.35
CA ALA A 141 -1.69 -11.99 3.41
C ALA A 141 -0.69 -11.81 2.27
N LEU A 142 -0.63 -10.60 1.72
CA LEU A 142 0.32 -10.18 0.71
C LEU A 142 1.55 -9.61 1.43
N PHE A 143 2.71 -10.16 1.10
CA PHE A 143 3.99 -9.67 1.56
C PHE A 143 4.61 -8.76 0.51
N PHE A 144 5.08 -7.60 0.93
CA PHE A 144 5.77 -6.65 0.06
C PHE A 144 6.95 -6.00 0.80
N LYS A 145 7.89 -5.46 0.03
CA LYS A 145 9.08 -4.80 0.56
C LYS A 145 9.06 -3.31 0.29
N VAL A 146 9.56 -2.58 1.28
CA VAL A 146 9.81 -1.15 1.22
C VAL A 146 10.98 -0.78 2.13
N ALA A 147 11.97 -0.07 1.61
CA ALA A 147 13.15 0.37 2.34
C ALA A 147 13.85 -0.76 3.13
N GLY A 148 13.95 -1.94 2.52
CA GLY A 148 14.55 -3.13 3.14
C GLY A 148 13.68 -3.80 4.23
N LEU A 149 12.44 -3.35 4.41
CA LEU A 149 11.48 -3.91 5.38
C LEU A 149 10.42 -4.71 4.65
N THR A 150 10.07 -5.86 5.22
CA THR A 150 8.94 -6.66 4.75
C THR A 150 7.71 -6.31 5.58
N LEU A 151 6.59 -6.04 4.90
CA LEU A 151 5.29 -5.78 5.49
C LEU A 151 4.27 -6.78 4.94
N ALA A 152 3.24 -7.06 5.73
CA ALA A 152 2.14 -7.94 5.37
C ALA A 152 0.81 -7.18 5.45
N VAL A 153 -0.02 -7.34 4.41
CA VAL A 153 -1.40 -6.81 4.37
C VAL A 153 -2.37 -7.95 4.10
N PRO A 154 -3.43 -8.13 4.91
CA PRO A 154 -4.47 -9.12 4.63
C PRO A 154 -5.12 -8.87 3.27
N LEU A 155 -5.29 -9.92 2.45
CA LEU A 155 -5.87 -9.80 1.11
C LEU A 155 -7.33 -9.31 1.15
N LYS A 156 -8.07 -9.64 2.21
CA LYS A 156 -9.45 -9.15 2.42
C LYS A 156 -9.51 -7.63 2.60
N SER A 157 -8.42 -7.01 3.06
CA SER A 157 -8.30 -5.55 3.23
C SER A 157 -7.48 -4.87 2.13
N LEU A 158 -7.11 -5.62 1.09
CA LEU A 158 -6.38 -5.11 -0.05
C LEU A 158 -7.39 -4.56 -1.07
N GLY A 159 -7.30 -3.27 -1.40
CA GLY A 159 -8.14 -2.68 -2.45
C GLY A 159 -7.68 -3.09 -3.85
N GLY A 160 -6.36 -3.08 -4.06
CA GLY A 160 -5.75 -3.31 -5.36
C GLY A 160 -4.27 -3.01 -5.37
N ILE A 161 -3.62 -3.36 -6.48
CA ILE A 161 -2.20 -3.12 -6.70
C ILE A 161 -2.07 -2.49 -8.08
N HIS A 162 -1.43 -1.32 -8.12
CA HIS A 162 -1.20 -0.54 -9.32
C HIS A 162 0.30 -0.37 -9.55
N GLN A 163 0.71 -0.27 -10.82
CA GLN A 163 2.07 0.17 -11.13
C GLN A 163 2.20 1.65 -10.81
N LEU A 164 3.39 2.08 -10.41
CA LEU A 164 3.63 3.47 -10.09
C LEU A 164 3.51 4.34 -11.34
N GLY A 165 2.53 5.25 -11.32
CA GLY A 165 2.32 6.26 -12.34
C GLY A 165 2.91 7.61 -11.96
N LYS A 166 2.49 8.64 -12.70
CA LYS A 166 2.89 10.02 -12.41
C LYS A 166 2.20 10.53 -11.13
N ILE A 167 2.99 10.82 -10.11
CA ILE A 167 2.53 11.45 -8.89
C ILE A 167 2.57 12.98 -9.05
N SER A 168 1.46 13.64 -8.73
CA SER A 168 1.38 15.10 -8.61
C SER A 168 1.59 15.50 -7.14
N PRO A 169 2.76 16.06 -6.76
CA PRO A 169 3.03 16.43 -5.37
C PRO A 169 2.14 17.60 -4.94
N LEU A 170 1.76 17.61 -3.65
CA LEU A 170 0.95 18.67 -3.06
C LEU A 170 1.74 19.40 -1.98
N MET A 171 1.90 20.72 -2.15
CA MET A 171 2.60 21.57 -1.18
C MET A 171 1.77 21.75 0.10
N GLY A 172 2.43 21.82 1.25
CA GLY A 172 1.77 22.03 2.55
C GLY A 172 1.19 20.76 3.20
N LYS A 173 1.39 19.59 2.58
CA LYS A 173 1.10 18.29 3.22
C LYS A 173 2.32 17.77 4.00
N PRO A 174 2.12 16.85 4.95
CA PRO A 174 3.22 16.21 5.67
C PRO A 174 4.16 15.44 4.73
N LYS A 175 5.43 15.26 5.14
CA LYS A 175 6.44 14.59 4.29
C LYS A 175 6.12 13.15 3.90
N TRP A 176 5.30 12.45 4.69
CA TRP A 176 4.83 11.10 4.37
C TRP A 176 3.79 11.10 3.23
N PHE A 177 3.19 12.25 2.90
CA PHE A 177 2.29 12.39 1.77
C PHE A 177 3.08 12.73 0.52
N ARG A 178 3.17 11.80 -0.44
CA ARG A 178 3.96 12.00 -1.65
C ARG A 178 3.21 12.83 -2.70
N GLY A 179 1.89 12.69 -2.77
CA GLY A 179 1.06 13.42 -3.74
C GLY A 179 -0.20 12.68 -4.11
N ILE A 180 -0.76 13.02 -5.28
CA ILE A 180 -1.94 12.39 -5.85
C ILE A 180 -1.56 11.73 -7.16
N MET A 181 -1.96 10.48 -7.35
CA MET A 181 -1.84 9.73 -8.60
C MET A 181 -3.24 9.49 -9.15
N THR A 182 -3.45 9.78 -10.43
CA THR A 182 -4.71 9.46 -11.09
C THR A 182 -4.55 8.13 -11.83
N GLU A 183 -5.36 7.15 -11.47
CA GLU A 183 -5.44 5.87 -12.17
C GLU A 183 -6.82 5.73 -12.78
N ARG A 184 -6.88 5.69 -14.12
CA ARG A 184 -8.12 5.78 -14.91
C ARG A 184 -8.88 7.06 -14.54
N ASP A 185 -9.93 6.96 -13.72
CA ASP A 185 -10.74 8.09 -13.24
C ASP A 185 -10.68 8.28 -11.72
N ASN A 186 -9.94 7.41 -11.01
CA ASN A 186 -9.82 7.45 -9.56
C ASN A 186 -8.60 8.26 -9.13
N LYS A 187 -8.80 9.19 -8.20
CA LYS A 187 -7.72 9.97 -7.59
C LYS A 187 -7.23 9.26 -6.33
N LEU A 188 -6.05 8.68 -6.42
CA LEU A 188 -5.39 7.98 -5.31
C LEU A 188 -4.44 8.93 -4.59
N GLN A 189 -4.57 9.00 -3.27
CA GLN A 189 -3.68 9.70 -2.36
C GLN A 189 -2.48 8.82 -2.04
N VAL A 190 -1.29 9.25 -2.45
CA VAL A 190 -0.07 8.45 -2.39
C VAL A 190 0.70 8.76 -1.11
N VAL A 191 0.96 7.70 -0.33
CA VAL A 191 1.70 7.74 0.92
C VAL A 191 3.05 7.08 0.72
N ASP A 192 4.10 7.77 1.17
CA ASP A 192 5.44 7.22 1.30
C ASP A 192 5.48 6.27 2.51
N THR A 193 5.44 4.97 2.22
CA THR A 193 5.36 3.93 3.25
C THR A 193 6.66 3.83 4.06
N ALA A 194 7.82 4.10 3.46
CA ALA A 194 9.09 4.11 4.21
C ALA A 194 9.05 5.19 5.30
N ARG A 195 8.63 6.40 4.93
CA ARG A 195 8.49 7.52 5.88
C ARG A 195 7.40 7.30 6.91
N TRP A 196 6.33 6.60 6.54
CA TRP A 196 5.27 6.26 7.48
C TRP A 196 5.73 5.23 8.51
N VAL A 197 6.33 4.13 8.07
CA VAL A 197 6.68 3.01 8.95
C VAL A 197 7.92 3.33 9.77
N MET A 198 8.96 3.94 9.17
CA MET A 198 10.24 4.27 9.82
C MET A 198 10.75 5.66 9.46
N PRO A 199 10.12 6.73 9.98
CA PRO A 199 10.58 8.10 9.69
C PRO A 199 11.99 8.37 10.23
N GLU A 200 12.37 7.76 11.35
CA GLU A 200 13.70 7.93 11.96
C GLU A 200 14.84 7.36 11.10
N LYS A 201 14.54 6.39 10.23
CA LYS A 201 15.54 5.73 9.37
C LYS A 201 15.54 6.27 7.94
N CYS A 202 14.58 7.14 7.58
CA CYS A 202 14.52 7.76 6.27
C CYS A 202 15.55 8.89 6.20
N THR A 203 16.79 8.53 5.87
CA THR A 203 17.84 9.47 5.47
C THR A 203 17.62 9.89 4.01
N PRO A 204 18.09 11.07 3.59
CA PRO A 204 17.98 11.49 2.19
C PRO A 204 18.65 10.52 1.21
N GLU A 205 19.77 9.91 1.61
CA GLU A 205 20.46 8.88 0.83
C GLU A 205 19.60 7.63 0.63
N LEU A 206 18.88 7.20 1.69
CA LEU A 206 17.95 6.08 1.57
C LEU A 206 16.82 6.46 0.61
N GLU A 207 16.20 7.63 0.78
CA GLU A 207 15.12 8.10 -0.10
C GLU A 207 15.49 8.14 -1.59
N GLU A 208 16.74 8.50 -1.90
CA GLU A 208 17.25 8.50 -3.28
C GLU A 208 17.52 7.09 -3.82
N SER A 209 17.80 6.13 -2.94
CA SER A 209 18.01 4.73 -3.31
C SER A 209 16.72 3.92 -3.46
N LEU A 210 15.60 4.39 -2.93
CA LEU A 210 14.32 3.68 -2.99
C LEU A 210 13.75 3.71 -4.40
N ASP A 211 13.52 2.52 -4.96
CA ASP A 211 12.91 2.37 -6.28
C ASP A 211 11.45 1.91 -6.13
N TYR A 212 10.57 2.88 -5.91
CA TYR A 212 9.14 2.61 -5.80
C TYR A 212 8.57 2.19 -7.16
N GLN A 213 8.07 0.97 -7.26
CA GLN A 213 7.51 0.42 -8.50
C GLN A 213 6.00 0.21 -8.44
N TYR A 214 5.43 0.08 -7.23
CA TYR A 214 4.03 -0.30 -7.04
C TYR A 214 3.34 0.59 -6.00
N LEU A 215 2.03 0.74 -6.17
CA LEU A 215 1.11 1.40 -5.25
C LEU A 215 0.04 0.40 -4.82
N ILE A 216 -0.03 0.11 -3.51
CA ILE A 216 -1.01 -0.79 -2.92
C ILE A 216 -2.15 0.04 -2.32
N THR A 217 -3.37 -0.13 -2.82
CA THR A 217 -4.56 0.56 -2.27
C THR A 217 -5.17 -0.20 -1.10
N LEU A 218 -5.72 0.54 -0.16
CA LEU A 218 -6.22 0.03 1.13
C LEU A 218 -7.76 0.04 1.15
N ASN A 219 -8.39 -1.14 1.25
CA ASN A 219 -9.85 -1.30 1.12
C ASN A 219 -10.40 -0.48 -0.08
N ASP A 220 -11.58 0.11 0.08
CA ASP A 220 -12.18 1.06 -0.88
C ASP A 220 -11.75 2.52 -0.63
N SER A 221 -10.68 2.74 0.14
CA SER A 221 -10.21 4.08 0.46
C SER A 221 -9.39 4.68 -0.69
N PRO A 222 -9.29 6.01 -0.80
CA PRO A 222 -8.43 6.64 -1.80
C PRO A 222 -6.93 6.48 -1.46
N TRP A 223 -6.56 5.86 -0.36
CA TRP A 223 -5.18 5.78 0.10
C TRP A 223 -4.39 4.66 -0.59
N GLY A 224 -3.18 5.00 -1.04
CA GLY A 224 -2.23 4.08 -1.64
C GLY A 224 -0.87 4.12 -0.94
N LEU A 225 -0.31 2.95 -0.64
CA LEU A 225 1.00 2.74 -0.04
C LEU A 225 2.04 2.46 -1.12
N LEU A 226 3.14 3.23 -1.12
CA LEU A 226 4.26 3.00 -2.02
C LEU A 226 5.12 1.82 -1.57
N CYS A 227 5.44 0.93 -2.51
CA CYS A 227 6.37 -0.18 -2.27
C CYS A 227 7.27 -0.45 -3.47
N GLU A 228 8.39 -1.13 -3.21
CA GLU A 228 9.43 -1.41 -4.20
C GLU A 228 9.20 -2.76 -4.88
N GLU A 229 8.81 -3.77 -4.11
CA GLU A 229 8.70 -5.16 -4.59
C GLU A 229 7.49 -5.86 -3.94
N LEU A 230 6.73 -6.60 -4.75
CA LEU A 230 5.70 -7.53 -4.30
C LEU A 230 6.33 -8.91 -4.19
N VAL A 231 6.26 -9.53 -3.01
CA VAL A 231 6.97 -10.79 -2.73
C VAL A 231 6.11 -11.99 -3.10
N THR A 232 5.09 -12.28 -2.32
CA THR A 232 4.14 -13.38 -2.54
C THR A 232 2.93 -13.20 -1.64
N SER A 233 1.83 -13.87 -1.95
CA SER A 233 0.70 -14.05 -1.05
C SER A 233 0.74 -15.45 -0.44
N GLU A 234 0.69 -15.56 0.89
CA GLU A 234 0.72 -16.84 1.60
C GLU A 234 -0.37 -16.88 2.70
N PRO A 235 -0.86 -18.09 3.07
CA PRO A 235 -1.72 -18.27 4.23
C PRO A 235 -0.98 -17.92 5.52
N LEU A 236 -1.61 -17.12 6.37
CA LEU A 236 -1.18 -16.85 7.74
C LEU A 236 -2.17 -17.46 8.73
N GLN A 237 -1.61 -18.18 9.70
CA GLN A 237 -2.33 -18.70 10.86
C GLN A 237 -2.31 -17.63 11.96
N PRO A 238 -3.42 -17.35 12.66
CA PRO A 238 -3.44 -16.38 13.76
C PRO A 238 -2.40 -16.66 14.86
N GLN A 239 -2.07 -17.93 15.08
CA GLN A 239 -1.09 -18.37 16.07
C GLN A 239 0.35 -18.05 15.66
N SER A 240 0.63 -17.88 14.36
CA SER A 240 1.95 -17.46 13.84
C SER A 240 2.23 -15.96 14.07
N ILE A 241 1.21 -15.20 14.47
CA ILE A 241 1.27 -13.76 14.66
C ILE A 241 1.41 -13.45 16.16
N GLN A 242 2.36 -12.57 16.49
CA GLN A 242 2.43 -11.92 17.77
C GLN A 242 1.61 -10.63 17.73
N TRP A 243 0.34 -10.73 18.11
CA TRP A 243 -0.60 -9.62 18.17
C TRP A 243 -0.17 -8.56 19.20
N ARG A 244 -0.49 -7.29 18.90
CA ARG A 244 -0.28 -6.20 19.86
C ARG A 244 -1.19 -6.37 21.07
N LYS A 245 -0.71 -5.93 22.24
CA LYS A 245 -1.57 -5.72 23.41
C LYS A 245 -2.04 -4.26 23.36
N GLU A 246 -3.34 -4.01 23.55
CA GLU A 246 -4.01 -2.70 23.42
C GLU A 246 -3.34 -1.54 24.17
N THR A 247 -2.48 -1.82 25.15
CA THR A 247 -1.84 -0.80 26.00
C THR A 247 -0.68 -0.04 25.35
N ASN A 248 -0.26 -0.36 24.11
CA ASN A 248 0.89 0.30 23.46
C ASN A 248 0.45 1.15 22.26
N ASN A 249 0.11 2.41 22.52
CA ASN A 249 -0.40 3.38 21.54
C ASN A 249 0.65 3.94 20.55
N LYS A 250 1.89 3.44 20.59
CA LYS A 250 2.96 4.03 19.78
C LYS A 250 2.75 3.87 18.27
N ARG A 251 2.12 2.78 17.81
CA ARG A 251 1.92 2.48 16.38
C ARG A 251 0.56 1.83 16.15
N PRO A 252 -0.54 2.61 16.07
CA PRO A 252 -1.90 2.06 15.95
C PRO A 252 -2.13 1.31 14.63
N TRP A 253 -1.33 1.59 13.60
CA TRP A 253 -1.39 0.90 12.30
C TRP A 253 -0.74 -0.49 12.30
N LEU A 254 -0.03 -0.89 13.36
CA LEU A 254 0.64 -2.19 13.44
C LEU A 254 -0.30 -3.16 14.16
N ALA A 255 -0.81 -4.19 13.48
CA ALA A 255 -1.66 -5.22 14.10
C ALA A 255 -0.84 -6.21 14.95
N GLY A 256 0.32 -6.62 14.42
CA GLY A 256 1.19 -7.60 15.06
C GLY A 256 2.46 -7.87 14.25
N VAL A 257 3.26 -8.82 14.73
CA VAL A 257 4.49 -9.27 14.06
C VAL A 257 4.34 -10.73 13.67
N VAL A 258 4.52 -11.06 12.40
CA VAL A 258 4.52 -12.43 11.89
C VAL A 258 5.84 -13.09 12.26
N ARG A 259 5.82 -14.19 13.03
CA ARG A 259 7.05 -14.82 13.54
C ARG A 259 7.87 -15.48 12.44
N ASP A 260 7.22 -16.14 11.49
CA ASP A 260 7.91 -16.93 10.47
C ASP A 260 8.74 -16.08 9.49
N ARG A 261 8.28 -14.85 9.21
CA ARG A 261 8.93 -13.90 8.29
C ARG A 261 9.57 -12.71 9.00
N MET A 262 9.38 -12.58 10.31
CA MET A 262 9.81 -11.43 11.12
C MET A 262 9.33 -10.09 10.53
N CYS A 263 8.12 -10.07 9.98
CA CYS A 263 7.56 -8.91 9.30
C CYS A 263 6.40 -8.30 10.10
N ALA A 264 6.12 -7.02 9.84
CA ALA A 264 5.00 -6.33 10.48
C ALA A 264 3.70 -6.58 9.70
N LEU A 265 2.63 -6.97 10.41
CA LEU A 265 1.27 -7.07 9.89
C LEU A 265 0.57 -5.72 10.07
N LEU A 266 0.03 -5.17 8.98
CA LEU A 266 -0.66 -3.89 9.00
C LEU A 266 -2.13 -4.04 9.41
N ASP A 267 -2.56 -3.17 10.32
CA ASP A 267 -3.96 -2.89 10.63
C ASP A 267 -4.47 -1.85 9.65
N VAL A 268 -5.11 -2.33 8.57
CA VAL A 268 -5.51 -1.47 7.45
C VAL A 268 -6.55 -0.44 7.87
N ASN A 269 -7.51 -0.82 8.72
CA ASN A 269 -8.56 0.09 9.16
C ASN A 269 -7.98 1.19 10.05
N ALA A 270 -7.17 0.82 11.05
CA ALA A 270 -6.51 1.82 11.89
C ALA A 270 -5.57 2.72 11.07
N LEU A 271 -4.89 2.16 10.07
CA LEU A 271 -4.03 2.92 9.17
C LEU A 271 -4.83 3.95 8.36
N ILE A 272 -5.96 3.58 7.76
CA ILE A 272 -6.85 4.50 7.04
C ILE A 272 -7.33 5.61 7.97
N THR A 273 -7.80 5.27 9.18
CA THR A 273 -8.25 6.27 10.16
C THR A 273 -7.14 7.27 10.52
N LEU A 274 -5.90 6.82 10.65
CA LEU A 274 -4.76 7.72 10.91
C LEU A 274 -4.48 8.64 9.72
N LEU A 275 -4.51 8.10 8.51
CA LEU A 275 -4.28 8.85 7.28
C LEU A 275 -5.35 9.91 7.05
N ASP A 276 -6.62 9.58 7.27
CA ASP A 276 -7.75 10.51 7.15
C ASP A 276 -7.66 11.66 8.16
N LYS A 277 -7.27 11.37 9.40
CA LYS A 277 -7.04 12.39 10.43
C LYS A 277 -5.77 13.21 10.19
N GLY A 278 -4.95 12.84 9.21
CA GLY A 278 -3.64 13.44 8.97
C GLY A 278 -2.67 13.27 10.14
N LEU A 279 -2.96 12.34 11.05
CA LEU A 279 -2.12 12.04 12.20
C LEU A 279 -0.89 11.29 11.71
N GLY A 280 0.26 11.59 12.31
CA GLY A 280 1.49 10.88 11.99
C GLY A 280 1.43 9.40 12.40
N HIS A 281 2.49 8.69 12.05
CA HIS A 281 2.72 7.28 12.38
C HIS A 281 2.74 6.90 13.88
N ILE A 282 2.71 7.88 14.79
CA ILE A 282 2.68 7.73 16.25
C ILE A 282 1.55 8.60 16.81
N GLN A 283 0.71 8.04 17.69
CA GLN A 283 -0.14 8.85 18.57
C GLN A 283 0.69 9.29 19.77
N GLN A 284 0.81 10.60 19.98
CA GLN A 284 1.33 11.16 21.23
C GLN A 284 0.21 11.14 22.27
N ASP A 285 0.50 10.59 23.46
CA ASP A 285 -0.38 10.65 24.63
C ASP A 285 -0.60 12.09 25.12
#